data_AF-A0AAU4LQP2-F1
#
_entry.id   AF-A0AAU4LQP2-F1
#
_cell.length_a   1.000
_cell.length_b   1.000
_cell.length_c   1.000
_cell.angle_alpha   90.00
_cell.angle_beta   90.00
_cell.angle_gamma   90.00
#
_symmetry.space_group_name_H-M   'P 1'
#
loop_
_entity.id
_entity.type
_entity.pdbx_description
1 polymer ?
#
loop_
_entity_poly.entity_id
_entity_poly.type
_entity_poly.pdbx_seq_one_letter_code
_entity_poly.pdbx_strand_id
1 'polypeptide(L)' 'MSPPNVRYADLPEALGCDGWYTARVTTIAELDQAMDTAATADTGCCIEVVTTTYEAPPMANQLHENIDTLYST' A
#
# COMPACT_ATOMS: atom_id res chain seq x y z
N MET A 1 5.11 -13.13 -15.69
CA MET A 1 3.68 -13.35 -15.37
C MET A 1 3.22 -12.14 -14.59
N SER A 2 2.33 -11.30 -15.14
CA SER A 2 1.73 -10.24 -14.31
C SER A 2 0.87 -10.89 -13.22
N PRO A 3 0.92 -10.42 -11.97
CA PRO A 3 0.01 -10.91 -10.95
C PRO A 3 -1.45 -10.71 -11.40
N PRO A 4 -2.39 -11.55 -10.94
CA PRO A 4 -3.80 -11.36 -11.22
C PRO A 4 -4.23 -9.94 -10.80
N ASN A 5 -5.11 -9.31 -11.58
CA ASN A 5 -5.64 -7.97 -11.29
C ASN A 5 -6.67 -8.04 -10.16
N VAL A 6 -6.20 -8.39 -8.97
CA VAL A 6 -6.99 -8.44 -7.73
C VAL A 6 -7.07 -7.03 -7.18
N ARG A 7 -8.29 -6.62 -6.82
CA ARG A 7 -8.55 -5.36 -6.12
C ARG A 7 -8.63 -5.65 -4.63
N TYR A 8 -7.57 -5.31 -3.89
CA TYR A 8 -7.54 -5.57 -2.45
C TYR A 8 -8.59 -4.76 -1.69
N ALA A 9 -8.99 -3.60 -2.21
CA ALA A 9 -10.07 -2.79 -1.64
C ALA A 9 -11.45 -3.49 -1.69
N ASP A 10 -11.64 -4.50 -2.54
CA ASP A 10 -12.90 -5.25 -2.66
C ASP A 10 -12.95 -6.46 -1.71
N LEU A 11 -11.83 -6.84 -1.08
CA LEU A 11 -11.75 -8.00 -0.20
C LEU A 11 -12.59 -7.87 1.08
N PRO A 12 -12.63 -6.71 1.78
CA PRO A 12 -13.44 -6.59 2.98
C PRO A 12 -14.92 -6.90 2.70
N GLU A 13 -15.48 -6.40 1.60
CA GLU A 13 -16.86 -6.72 1.20
C GLU A 13 -17.03 -8.23 0.93
N ALA A 14 -16.14 -8.83 0.14
CA ALA A 14 -16.19 -10.25 -0.19
C ALA A 14 -16.06 -11.18 1.04
N LEU A 15 -15.46 -10.70 2.15
CA LEU A 15 -15.26 -11.44 3.39
C LEU A 15 -16.33 -11.15 4.46
N GLY A 16 -17.33 -10.31 4.15
CA GLY A 16 -18.39 -9.94 5.09
C GLY A 16 -17.96 -8.92 6.15
N CYS A 17 -16.93 -8.12 5.87
CA CYS A 17 -16.51 -7.01 6.70
C CYS A 17 -17.39 -5.78 6.44
N ASP A 18 -18.64 -5.87 6.88
CA ASP A 18 -19.64 -4.82 6.66
C ASP A 18 -19.22 -3.48 7.29
N GLY A 19 -19.46 -2.39 6.56
CA GLY A 19 -19.20 -1.03 7.02
C GLY A 19 -17.74 -0.60 7.00
N TRP A 20 -16.79 -1.50 6.65
CA TRP A 20 -15.39 -1.12 6.52
C TRP A 20 -15.19 -0.02 5.49
N TYR A 21 -14.37 0.96 5.84
CA TYR A 21 -13.91 1.95 4.88
C TYR A 21 -12.89 1.30 3.94
N THR A 22 -13.12 1.39 2.64
CA THR A 22 -12.16 0.89 1.64
C THR A 22 -11.81 2.00 0.64
N ALA A 23 -10.54 2.08 0.28
CA ALA A 23 -10.05 3.03 -0.69
C ALA A 23 -8.94 2.41 -1.54
N ARG A 24 -8.86 2.82 -2.80
CA ARG A 24 -7.75 2.50 -3.70
C ARG A 24 -7.12 3.81 -4.15
N VAL A 25 -5.83 3.97 -3.88
CA VAL A 25 -5.11 5.24 -4.07
C VAL A 25 -3.85 5.03 -4.90
N THR A 26 -3.48 6.04 -5.68
CA THR A 26 -2.33 6.04 -6.59
C THR A 26 -1.39 7.23 -6.36
N THR A 27 -1.79 8.18 -5.52
CA THR A 27 -1.00 9.37 -5.19
C THR A 27 -0.91 9.59 -3.68
N ILE A 28 0.09 10.36 -3.25
CA ILE A 28 0.23 10.77 -1.85
C ILE A 28 -0.96 11.61 -1.38
N ALA A 29 -1.48 12.50 -2.22
CA ALA A 29 -2.63 13.34 -1.87
C ALA A 29 -3.91 12.50 -1.63
N GLU A 30 -4.13 11.46 -2.44
CA GLU A 30 -5.23 10.51 -2.24
C GLU A 30 -5.01 9.67 -0.96
N LEU A 31 -3.77 9.25 -0.70
CA LEU A 31 -3.42 8.53 0.53
C LEU A 31 -3.66 9.39 1.78
N ASP A 32 -3.26 10.66 1.76
CA ASP A 32 -3.49 11.60 2.87
C ASP A 32 -4.99 11.74 3.17
N GLN A 33 -5.82 11.95 2.14
CA GLN A 33 -7.28 12.02 2.31
C GLN A 33 -7.88 10.70 2.84
N ALA A 34 -7.38 9.57 2.37
CA ALA A 34 -7.83 8.26 2.83
C ALA A 34 -7.45 8.00 4.29
N MET A 35 -6.27 8.45 4.71
CA MET A 35 -5.82 8.38 6.12
C MET A 35 -6.67 9.29 7.02
N ASP A 36 -6.98 10.51 6.58
CA ASP A 36 -7.86 11.42 7.34
C ASP A 36 -9.24 10.81 7.55
N THR A 37 -9.80 10.17 6.51
CA THR A 37 -11.09 9.47 6.60
C THR A 37 -10.99 8.26 7.54
N ALA A 38 -9.97 7.42 7.37
CA ALA A 38 -9.75 6.23 8.18
C ALA A 38 -9.55 6.56 9.67
N ALA A 39 -8.93 7.71 9.99
CA ALA A 39 -8.75 8.18 11.37
C ALA A 39 -10.09 8.47 12.09
N THR A 40 -11.17 8.67 11.34
CA THR A 40 -12.53 8.92 11.89
C THR A 40 -13.48 7.73 11.74
N ALA A 41 -13.03 6.62 11.15
CA ALA A 41 -13.89 5.47 10.92
C ALA A 41 -14.15 4.69 12.21
N ASP A 42 -15.41 4.33 12.45
CA ASP A 42 -15.83 3.51 13.59
C ASP A 42 -15.62 2.00 13.36
N THR A 43 -15.14 1.63 12.17
CA THR A 43 -14.95 0.25 11.69
C THR A 43 -13.52 0.02 11.20
N GLY A 44 -13.19 -1.19 10.74
CA GLY A 44 -11.92 -1.43 10.07
C GLY A 44 -11.78 -0.63 8.76
N CYS A 45 -10.52 -0.47 8.32
CA CYS A 45 -10.18 0.22 7.09
C CYS A 45 -9.22 -0.59 6.23
N CYS A 46 -9.41 -0.58 4.92
CA CYS A 46 -8.49 -1.15 3.93
C CYS A 46 -8.13 -0.08 2.89
N ILE A 47 -6.87 0.35 2.88
CA ILE A 47 -6.36 1.29 1.88
C ILE A 47 -5.39 0.54 0.97
N GLU A 48 -5.82 0.29 -0.27
CA GLU A 48 -5.00 -0.31 -1.31
C GLU A 48 -4.16 0.78 -1.99
N VAL A 49 -2.87 0.85 -1.66
CA VAL A 49 -1.91 1.75 -2.30
C VAL A 49 -1.32 1.09 -3.54
N VAL A 50 -1.55 1.67 -4.71
CA VAL A 50 -1.09 1.13 -5.99
C VAL A 50 0.15 1.90 -6.44
N THR A 51 1.26 1.18 -6.62
CA THR A 51 2.51 1.72 -7.18
C THR A 51 2.80 1.08 -8.54
N THR A 52 3.82 1.57 -9.23
CA THR A 52 4.30 0.88 -10.43
C THR A 52 5.07 -0.40 -10.07
N THR A 53 5.09 -1.36 -10.98
CA THR A 53 5.78 -2.65 -10.75
C THR A 53 7.28 -2.43 -10.59
N TYR A 54 7.86 -3.00 -9.53
CA TYR A 54 9.28 -2.84 -9.17
C TYR A 54 9.70 -1.40 -8.83
N GLU A 55 8.73 -0.54 -8.53
CA GLU A 55 9.04 0.77 -7.97
C GLU A 55 9.56 0.59 -6.55
N ALA A 56 10.77 1.05 -6.32
CA ALA A 56 11.36 1.13 -5.01
C ALA A 56 11.76 2.59 -4.73
N PRO A 57 11.68 3.05 -3.46
CA PRO A 57 12.26 4.32 -3.08
C PRO A 57 13.74 4.35 -3.48
N PRO A 58 14.27 5.48 -4.01
CA PRO A 58 15.67 5.57 -4.44
C PRO A 58 16.68 5.12 -3.38
N MET A 59 16.39 5.41 -2.11
CA MET A 59 17.21 4.99 -0.97
C MET A 59 17.25 3.46 -0.77
N ALA A 60 16.14 2.76 -1.05
CA ALA A 60 16.10 1.31 -0.95
C ALA A 60 17.01 0.64 -2.00
N ASN A 61 17.07 1.22 -3.21
CA ASN A 61 18.00 0.78 -4.24
C ASN A 61 19.46 1.05 -3.86
N GLN A 62 19.76 2.27 -3.38
CA GLN A 62 21.10 2.62 -2.91
C GLN A 62 21.57 1.71 -1.77
N LEU A 63 20.68 1.36 -0.83
CA LEU A 63 21.00 0.43 0.25
C LEU A 63 21.31 -0.97 -0.29
N HIS A 64 20.50 -1.47 -1.23
CA HIS A 64 20.71 -2.78 -1.85
C HIS A 64 22.06 -2.85 -2.59
N GLU A 65 22.42 -1.81 -3.33
CA GLU A 65 23.67 -1.73 -4.10
C GLU A 65 24.93 -1.68 -3.19
N ASN A 66 24.79 -1.23 -1.95
CA ASN A 66 25.91 -1.04 -1.02
C ASN A 66 25.96 -2.08 0.11
N ILE A 67 25.23 -3.19 -0.01
CA ILE A 67 25.18 -4.26 1.02
C ILE A 67 26.59 -4.75 1.39
N ASP A 68 27.48 -4.93 0.42
CA ASP A 68 28.84 -5.45 0.66
C ASP A 68 29.71 -4.45 1.44
N THR A 69 29.55 -3.14 1.18
CA THR A 69 30.24 -2.07 1.90
C THR A 69 29.73 -1.96 3.34
N LEU A 70 28.43 -2.18 3.56
CA LEU A 70 27.78 -2.01 4.86
C LEU A 70 27.96 -3.22 5.79
N TYR A 71 28.15 -4.42 5.24
CA TYR A 71 28.33 -5.65 6.01
C TYR A 71 29.74 -6.26 5.91
N SER A 72 30.72 -5.53 5.35
CA SER A 72 32.12 -5.94 5.38
C SER A 72 32.64 -5.95 6.83
N THR A 73 33.09 -7.12 7.31
CA THR A 73 33.71 -7.31 8.64
C THR A 73 35.22 -7.19 8.55
#